data_AF-A0A7S4QBZ7-F1
#
_entry.id   AF-A0A7S4QBZ7-F1
#
_cell.length_a   1.000
_cell.length_b   1.000
_cell.length_c   1.000
_cell.angle_alpha   90.00
_cell.angle_beta   90.00
_cell.angle_gamma   90.00
#
_symmetry.space_group_name_H-M   'P 1'
#
loop_
_entity.id
_entity.type
_entity.pdbx_description
1 polymer ?
#
loop_
_entity_poly.entity_id
_entity_poly.type
_entity_poly.pdbx_seq_one_letter_code
_entity_poly.pdbx_strand_id
1 'polypeptide(L)'
;AQASLTAGSWRRGLAGGGPSGWPCHMQRPSCELPLPALLVGAGTGLGILCWAAPTKGAECQGTDFSALARLWATVQERKAADDPKGSYTAKLLQRGRPKCAQKLGEEATEVVIEAVGGCREGVVKESADLLYHLLVVWASVGVSPEDAMAELTTREGVSGITEKASRPQQ
;
A
#
# COMPACT_ATOMS: atom_id res chain seq x y z
N ALA A 1 36.32 10.60 11.37
CA ALA A 1 34.92 10.90 11.71
C ALA A 1 34.03 10.24 10.65
N GLN A 2 33.50 9.06 10.96
CA GLN A 2 32.60 8.31 10.08
C GLN A 2 31.16 8.66 10.46
N ALA A 3 30.38 9.17 9.50
CA ALA A 3 28.96 9.39 9.64
C ALA A 3 28.23 8.06 9.38
N SER A 4 27.54 7.55 10.40
CA SER A 4 26.67 6.38 10.31
C SER A 4 25.22 6.85 10.14
N LEU A 5 24.63 6.44 9.02
CA LEU A 5 23.21 6.61 8.70
C LEU A 5 22.40 5.62 9.56
N THR A 6 21.56 6.12 10.47
CA THR A 6 20.54 5.28 11.13
C THR A 6 19.21 6.03 11.27
N ALA A 7 18.14 5.25 11.11
CA ALA A 7 16.74 5.53 11.39
C ALA A 7 15.99 6.51 10.46
N GLY A 8 15.27 5.93 9.50
CA GLY A 8 14.22 6.58 8.73
C GLY A 8 13.17 7.22 9.63
N SER A 9 13.20 8.56 9.65
CA SER A 9 12.24 9.42 10.33
C SER A 9 10.94 9.47 9.51
N TRP A 10 9.95 8.65 9.88
CA TRP A 10 8.56 8.87 9.48
C TRP A 10 7.99 10.02 10.34
N ARG A 11 8.34 11.26 10.01
CA ARG A 11 7.71 12.48 10.56
C ARG A 11 6.79 13.06 9.50
N ARG A 12 5.50 13.18 9.82
CA ARG A 12 4.53 13.98 9.07
C ARG A 12 4.97 15.45 9.21
N GLY A 13 5.31 16.11 8.10
CA GLY A 13 5.43 17.57 8.05
C GLY A 13 4.04 18.17 8.21
N LEU A 14 3.83 18.92 9.29
CA LEU A 14 2.60 19.66 9.51
C LEU A 14 2.54 20.82 8.51
N ALA A 15 1.75 20.68 7.45
CA ALA A 15 1.34 21.82 6.64
C ALA A 15 0.04 22.40 7.23
N GLY A 16 0.12 23.64 7.71
CA GLY A 16 -1.00 24.41 8.24
C GLY A 16 -2.04 24.79 7.19
N GLY A 17 -3.24 25.14 7.67
CA GLY A 17 -4.46 25.28 6.89
C GLY A 17 -4.55 26.50 5.97
N GLY A 18 -5.52 26.39 5.05
CA GLY A 18 -6.07 27.44 4.20
C GLY A 18 -7.42 26.98 3.62
N PRO A 19 -8.45 27.84 3.53
CA PRO A 19 -9.80 27.44 3.17
C PRO A 19 -10.02 27.36 1.65
N SER A 20 -10.91 26.44 1.26
CA SER A 20 -11.67 26.36 0.00
C SER A 20 -10.90 26.43 -1.34
N GLY A 21 -10.96 25.32 -2.07
CA GLY A 21 -10.71 25.26 -3.51
C GLY A 21 -9.31 24.77 -3.87
N TRP A 22 -9.15 23.45 -3.99
CA TRP A 22 -7.87 22.87 -4.41
C TRP A 22 -8.04 22.20 -5.78
N PRO A 23 -7.56 22.84 -6.87
CA PRO A 23 -7.35 22.13 -8.10
C PRO A 23 -6.14 21.22 -7.93
N CYS A 24 -6.32 19.92 -8.14
CA CYS A 24 -5.20 19.01 -8.40
C CYS A 24 -4.45 19.55 -9.62
N HIS A 25 -3.26 20.13 -9.42
CA HIS A 25 -2.36 20.43 -10.53
C HIS A 25 -1.90 19.10 -11.14
N MET A 26 -2.57 18.78 -12.24
CA MET A 26 -2.42 17.58 -13.05
C MET A 26 -1.23 17.76 -13.97
N GLN A 27 -0.09 17.16 -13.65
CA GLN A 27 0.93 16.86 -14.65
C GLN A 27 0.86 15.37 -14.96
N ARG A 28 0.06 15.06 -15.98
CA ARG A 28 0.08 13.77 -16.67
C ARG A 28 1.43 13.66 -17.39
N PRO A 29 2.26 12.63 -17.17
CA PRO A 29 3.14 12.17 -18.22
C PRO A 29 2.28 11.47 -19.26
N SER A 30 2.23 12.04 -20.46
CA SER A 30 1.65 11.39 -21.63
C SER A 30 2.28 10.01 -21.82
N CYS A 31 1.50 8.95 -21.66
CA CYS A 31 1.86 7.63 -22.16
C CYS A 31 1.71 7.67 -23.69
N GLU A 32 2.70 8.22 -24.38
CA GLU A 32 2.85 8.00 -25.82
C GLU A 32 3.64 6.71 -26.00
N LEU A 33 2.94 5.63 -26.34
CA LEU A 33 3.58 4.43 -26.88
C LEU A 33 3.99 4.75 -28.33
N PRO A 34 5.26 4.59 -28.73
CA PRO A 34 5.62 4.68 -30.13
C PRO A 34 5.10 3.45 -30.87
N LEU A 35 4.20 3.65 -31.82
CA LEU A 35 3.93 2.68 -32.88
C LEU A 35 5.23 2.42 -33.64
N PRO A 36 5.63 1.17 -33.94
CA PRO A 36 6.77 0.94 -34.80
C PRO A 36 6.40 1.33 -36.24
N ALA A 37 7.23 2.20 -36.81
CA ALA A 37 7.20 2.53 -38.22
C ALA A 37 7.45 1.27 -39.06
N LEU A 38 6.51 0.98 -39.95
CA LEU A 38 6.61 -0.03 -41.00
C LEU A 38 7.70 0.42 -42.00
N LEU A 39 8.86 -0.23 -42.00
CA LEU A 39 9.87 -0.11 -43.04
C LEU A 39 9.82 -1.35 -43.92
N VAL A 40 9.28 -1.18 -45.12
CA VAL A 40 9.34 -2.14 -46.22
C VAL A 40 10.78 -2.16 -46.76
N GLY A 41 11.42 -3.33 -46.72
CA GLY A 41 12.72 -3.56 -47.34
C GLY A 41 12.77 -4.95 -47.96
N ALA A 42 12.58 -5.02 -49.28
CA ALA A 42 12.83 -6.21 -50.07
C ALA A 42 14.35 -6.41 -50.23
N GLY A 43 14.83 -7.62 -49.96
CA GLY A 43 16.23 -7.97 -50.15
C GLY A 43 16.48 -9.45 -49.87
N THR A 44 16.49 -10.25 -50.91
CA THR A 44 16.88 -11.67 -50.89
C THR A 44 18.34 -11.82 -50.49
N GLY A 45 18.61 -12.50 -49.37
CA GLY A 45 19.96 -12.88 -48.97
C GLY A 45 19.92 -13.94 -47.88
N LEU A 46 20.30 -15.18 -48.23
CA LEU A 46 20.56 -16.24 -47.27
C LEU A 46 21.58 -15.77 -46.23
N GLY A 47 21.30 -15.95 -44.95
CA GLY A 47 22.31 -15.78 -43.91
C GLY A 47 21.77 -15.73 -42.50
N ILE A 48 22.01 -16.82 -41.77
CA ILE A 48 22.22 -16.89 -40.32
C ILE A 48 20.93 -16.92 -39.47
N LEU A 49 20.70 -18.10 -38.88
CA LEU A 49 19.96 -18.29 -37.64
C LEU A 49 20.44 -17.25 -36.61
N CYS A 50 19.64 -16.22 -36.37
CA CYS A 50 19.72 -15.49 -35.12
C CYS A 50 18.74 -16.15 -34.16
N TRP A 51 19.31 -16.90 -33.22
CA TRP A 51 18.68 -17.54 -32.09
C TRP A 51 17.61 -16.60 -31.51
N ALA A 52 16.33 -16.98 -31.61
CA ALA A 52 15.32 -16.35 -30.78
C ALA A 52 15.73 -16.61 -29.33
N ALA A 53 16.27 -15.60 -28.68
CA ALA A 53 16.49 -15.63 -27.24
C ALA A 53 15.16 -16.03 -26.60
N PRO A 54 15.12 -16.95 -25.63
CA PRO A 54 13.93 -17.10 -24.83
C PRO A 54 13.75 -15.73 -24.17
N THR A 55 12.68 -15.01 -24.53
CA THR A 55 12.16 -14.00 -23.63
C THR A 55 11.73 -14.79 -22.41
N LYS A 56 12.69 -14.97 -21.47
CA LYS A 56 12.41 -15.39 -20.11
C LYS A 56 11.17 -14.61 -19.72
N GLY A 57 10.14 -15.36 -19.36
CA GLY A 57 8.79 -14.85 -19.20
C GLY A 57 8.82 -13.48 -18.56
N ALA A 58 8.05 -12.56 -19.15
CA ALA A 58 7.46 -11.52 -18.34
C ALA A 58 6.65 -12.26 -17.27
N GLU A 59 7.30 -12.61 -16.17
CA GLU A 59 6.65 -13.01 -14.94
C GLU A 59 5.67 -11.89 -14.66
N CYS A 60 4.38 -12.20 -14.62
CA CYS A 60 3.41 -11.28 -14.05
C CYS A 60 3.97 -10.92 -12.67
N GLN A 61 4.45 -9.69 -12.50
CA GLN A 61 4.88 -9.20 -11.21
C GLN A 61 3.62 -9.16 -10.35
N GLY A 62 3.34 -10.29 -9.70
CA GLY A 62 2.30 -10.41 -8.71
C GLY A 62 2.56 -9.35 -7.65
N THR A 63 1.51 -8.73 -7.17
CA THR A 63 1.60 -7.74 -6.11
C THR A 63 2.21 -8.42 -4.87
N ASP A 64 3.50 -8.18 -4.62
CA ASP A 64 4.20 -8.77 -3.48
C ASP A 64 3.86 -7.97 -2.20
N PHE A 65 3.17 -8.62 -1.27
CA PHE A 65 2.81 -8.06 0.03
C PHE A 65 3.94 -8.15 1.06
N SER A 66 5.17 -8.49 0.68
CA SER A 66 6.35 -8.54 1.56
C SER A 66 6.60 -7.25 2.34
N ALA A 67 6.18 -6.09 1.81
CA ALA A 67 6.24 -4.82 2.53
C ALA A 67 5.38 -4.83 3.81
N LEU A 68 4.18 -5.42 3.78
CA LEU A 68 3.32 -5.54 4.95
C LEU A 68 3.91 -6.53 5.96
N ALA A 69 4.49 -7.63 5.51
CA ALA A 69 5.15 -8.59 6.40
C ALA A 69 6.32 -7.96 7.17
N ARG A 70 7.18 -7.20 6.48
CA ARG A 70 8.28 -6.44 7.11
C ARG A 70 7.77 -5.37 8.08
N LEU A 71 6.68 -4.68 7.70
CA LEU A 71 6.06 -3.67 8.54
C LEU A 71 5.47 -4.29 9.82
N TRP A 72 4.79 -5.43 9.70
CA TRP A 72 4.27 -6.18 10.84
C TRP A 72 5.37 -6.60 11.82
N ALA A 73 6.48 -7.16 11.31
CA ALA A 73 7.63 -7.50 12.15
C ALA A 73 8.18 -6.28 12.91
N THR A 74 8.28 -5.13 12.23
CA THR A 74 8.71 -3.86 12.84
C THR A 74 7.72 -3.38 13.92
N VAL A 75 6.41 -3.53 13.72
CA VAL A 75 5.39 -3.19 14.72
C VAL A 75 5.52 -4.07 15.96
N GLN A 76 5.72 -5.38 15.77
CA GLN A 76 5.88 -6.34 16.86
C GLN A 76 7.16 -6.10 17.67
N GLU A 77 8.28 -5.82 16.99
CA GLU A 77 9.54 -5.42 17.64
C GLU A 77 9.33 -4.18 18.53
N ARG A 78 8.67 -3.15 17.99
CA ARG A 78 8.40 -1.90 18.72
C ARG A 78 7.38 -2.06 19.84
N LYS A 79 6.49 -3.05 19.76
CA LYS A 79 5.57 -3.41 20.84
C LYS A 79 6.31 -4.07 22.01
N ALA A 80 7.33 -4.88 21.71
CA ALA A 80 8.15 -5.57 22.71
C ALA A 80 9.22 -4.66 23.34
N ALA A 81 9.55 -3.53 22.72
CA ALA A 81 10.54 -2.61 23.24
C ALA A 81 10.06 -1.86 24.49
N ASP A 82 10.90 -1.85 25.54
CA ASP A 82 10.61 -1.23 26.84
C ASP A 82 10.73 0.31 26.85
N ASP A 83 11.24 0.95 25.79
CA ASP A 83 11.36 2.41 25.70
C ASP A 83 10.38 3.03 24.67
N PRO A 84 9.25 3.60 25.14
CA PRO A 84 8.33 4.33 24.29
C PRO A 84 8.94 5.61 23.70
N LYS A 85 9.97 6.21 24.30
CA LYS A 85 10.42 7.57 23.92
C LYS A 85 11.05 7.61 22.52
N GLY A 86 11.69 6.52 22.09
CA GLY A 86 12.36 6.40 20.79
C GLY A 86 11.46 6.09 19.59
N SER A 87 10.25 5.57 19.80
CA SER A 87 9.42 5.03 18.71
C SER A 87 7.99 5.57 18.70
N TYR A 88 7.54 6.11 17.55
CA TYR A 88 6.15 6.55 17.38
C TYR A 88 5.15 5.41 17.64
N THR A 89 5.45 4.21 17.14
CA THR A 89 4.58 3.03 17.30
C THR A 89 4.44 2.63 18.77
N ALA A 90 5.55 2.66 19.53
CA ALA A 90 5.54 2.35 20.95
C ALA A 90 4.71 3.38 21.75
N LYS A 91 4.85 4.67 21.45
CA LYS A 91 3.99 5.73 22.04
C LYS A 91 2.52 5.53 21.74
N LEU A 92 2.21 5.13 20.50
CA LEU A 92 0.82 4.94 20.08
C LEU A 92 0.19 3.75 20.81
N LEU A 93 0.92 2.63 20.91
CA LEU A 93 0.50 1.44 21.65
C LEU A 93 0.38 1.71 23.17
N GLN A 94 1.28 2.50 23.75
CA GLN A 94 1.22 2.91 25.16
C GLN A 94 -0.03 3.75 25.46
N ARG A 95 -0.50 4.56 24.50
CA ARG A 95 -1.75 5.32 24.60
C ARG A 95 -3.00 4.43 24.52
N GLY A 96 -2.83 3.15 24.23
CA GLY A 96 -3.89 2.15 24.26
C GLY A 96 -4.77 2.09 23.02
N ARG A 97 -5.69 1.11 23.04
CA ARG A 97 -6.60 0.79 21.93
C ARG A 97 -7.42 1.98 21.42
N PRO A 98 -8.00 2.86 22.28
CA PRO A 98 -8.80 3.97 21.79
C PRO A 98 -8.02 4.93 20.89
N LYS A 99 -6.77 5.25 21.23
CA LYS A 99 -5.97 6.15 20.41
C LYS A 99 -5.49 5.51 19.11
N CYS A 100 -5.19 4.21 19.14
CA CYS A 100 -4.86 3.45 17.93
C CYS A 100 -6.06 3.43 16.96
N ALA A 101 -7.26 3.11 17.47
CA ALA A 101 -8.49 3.09 16.68
C ALA A 101 -8.88 4.48 16.13
N GLN A 102 -8.68 5.54 16.92
CA GLN A 102 -8.88 6.91 16.46
C GLN A 102 -8.01 7.21 15.24
N LYS A 103 -6.71 6.90 15.30
CA LYS A 103 -5.79 7.10 14.17
C LYS A 103 -6.21 6.31 12.94
N LEU A 104 -6.60 5.04 13.11
CA LEU A 104 -7.14 4.23 12.01
C LEU A 104 -8.35 4.90 11.34
N GLY A 105 -9.28 5.45 12.13
CA GLY A 105 -10.46 6.14 11.62
C GLY A 105 -10.14 7.46 10.89
N GLU A 106 -9.13 8.20 11.37
CA GLU A 106 -8.63 9.41 10.70
C GLU A 106 -8.14 9.07 9.28
N GLU A 107 -7.19 8.12 9.15
CA GLU A 107 -6.64 7.80 7.82
C GLU A 107 -7.68 7.15 6.89
N ALA A 108 -8.63 6.37 7.43
CA ALA A 108 -9.74 5.81 6.63
C ALA A 108 -10.61 6.92 6.02
N THR A 109 -10.86 7.99 6.78
CA THR A 109 -11.61 9.15 6.31
C THR A 109 -10.81 9.93 5.27
N GLU A 110 -9.50 10.07 5.45
CA GLU A 110 -8.60 10.74 4.50
C GLU A 110 -8.55 9.98 3.16
N VAL A 111 -8.46 8.63 3.16
CA VAL A 111 -8.57 7.82 1.93
C VAL A 111 -9.88 8.09 1.19
N VAL A 112 -11.01 8.16 1.92
CA VAL A 112 -12.32 8.45 1.32
C VAL A 112 -12.34 9.85 0.70
N ILE A 113 -11.80 10.85 1.40
CA ILE A 113 -11.74 12.24 0.91
C ILE A 113 -10.92 12.31 -0.38
N GLU A 114 -9.72 11.73 -0.40
CA GLU A 114 -8.82 11.74 -1.57
C GLU A 114 -9.44 10.97 -2.75
N ALA A 115 -10.14 9.86 -2.47
CA ALA A 115 -10.84 9.09 -3.49
C ALA A 115 -12.00 9.87 -4.12
N VAL A 116 -12.83 10.52 -3.31
CA VAL A 116 -13.93 11.38 -3.78
C VAL A 116 -13.39 12.59 -4.55
N GLY A 117 -12.25 13.14 -4.11
CA GLY A 117 -11.54 14.23 -4.80
C GLY A 117 -10.85 13.82 -6.10
N GLY A 118 -10.78 12.52 -6.44
CA GLY A 118 -10.11 12.03 -7.64
C GLY A 118 -8.58 12.10 -7.58
N CYS A 119 -8.00 12.24 -6.39
CA CYS A 119 -6.57 12.38 -6.18
C CYS A 119 -5.91 11.02 -5.99
N ARG A 120 -5.43 10.41 -7.09
CA ARG A 120 -4.78 9.08 -7.05
C ARG A 120 -3.59 9.04 -6.09
N GLU A 121 -2.75 10.07 -6.08
CA GLU A 121 -1.56 10.09 -5.21
C GLU A 121 -1.92 10.20 -3.73
N GLY A 122 -2.95 10.98 -3.40
CA GLY A 122 -3.50 11.05 -2.05
C GLY A 122 -4.02 9.68 -1.61
N VAL A 123 -4.85 9.04 -2.43
CA VAL A 123 -5.35 7.68 -2.15
C VAL A 123 -4.22 6.70 -1.86
N VAL A 124 -3.13 6.73 -2.63
CA VAL A 124 -1.97 5.84 -2.39
C VAL A 124 -1.30 6.13 -1.04
N LYS A 125 -1.08 7.40 -0.71
CA LYS A 125 -0.42 7.80 0.56
C LYS A 125 -1.29 7.46 1.76
N GLU A 126 -2.56 7.85 1.74
CA GLU A 126 -3.46 7.61 2.85
C GLU A 126 -3.80 6.10 3.00
N SER A 127 -3.79 5.34 1.91
CA SER A 127 -3.92 3.87 1.99
C SER A 127 -2.72 3.23 2.68
N ALA A 128 -1.52 3.75 2.47
CA ALA A 128 -0.32 3.25 3.16
C ALA A 128 -0.39 3.53 4.67
N ASP A 129 -0.82 4.74 5.05
CA ASP A 129 -1.01 5.12 6.46
C ASP A 129 -2.16 4.33 7.11
N LEU A 130 -3.25 4.09 6.38
CA LEU A 130 -4.35 3.22 6.81
C LEU A 130 -3.87 1.80 7.11
N LEU A 131 -3.12 1.18 6.19
CA LEU A 131 -2.58 -0.17 6.36
C LEU A 131 -1.62 -0.23 7.55
N TYR A 132 -0.76 0.78 7.72
CA TYR A 132 0.10 0.89 8.90
C TYR A 132 -0.72 0.93 10.20
N HIS A 133 -1.71 1.83 10.28
CA HIS A 133 -2.52 1.98 11.48
C HIS A 133 -3.42 0.77 11.76
N LEU A 134 -3.82 0.02 10.73
CA LEU A 134 -4.52 -1.26 10.87
C LEU A 134 -3.64 -2.30 11.58
N LEU A 135 -2.39 -2.45 11.14
CA LEU A 135 -1.42 -3.34 11.80
C LEU A 135 -1.20 -2.94 13.26
N VAL A 136 -1.11 -1.63 13.56
CA VAL A 136 -0.96 -1.17 14.95
C VAL A 136 -2.20 -1.50 15.79
N VAL A 137 -3.40 -1.34 15.24
CA VAL A 137 -4.65 -1.73 15.93
C VAL A 137 -4.65 -3.22 16.21
N TRP A 138 -4.36 -4.07 15.23
CA TRP A 138 -4.23 -5.52 15.40
C TRP A 138 -3.25 -5.88 16.52
N ALA A 139 -2.06 -5.30 16.51
CA ALA A 139 -1.07 -5.48 17.56
C ALA A 139 -1.60 -5.07 18.95
N SER A 140 -2.41 -4.01 19.05
CA SER A 140 -2.99 -3.53 20.32
C SER A 140 -4.11 -4.41 20.89
N VAL A 141 -4.77 -5.20 20.04
CA VAL A 141 -5.85 -6.12 20.44
C VAL A 141 -5.43 -7.59 20.47
N GLY A 142 -4.23 -7.91 19.96
CA GLY A 142 -3.72 -9.28 19.91
C GLY A 142 -4.21 -10.07 18.70
N VAL A 143 -4.61 -9.39 17.63
CA VAL A 143 -4.92 -9.99 16.33
C VAL A 143 -3.66 -9.99 15.48
N SER A 144 -3.43 -11.06 14.73
CA SER A 144 -2.35 -11.18 13.76
C SER A 144 -2.87 -10.96 12.32
N PRO A 145 -2.02 -10.52 11.38
CA PRO A 145 -2.36 -10.51 9.97
C PRO A 145 -2.81 -11.87 9.46
N GLU A 146 -2.22 -12.96 9.98
CA GLU A 146 -2.58 -14.33 9.65
C GLU A 146 -4.04 -14.64 10.00
N ASP A 147 -4.53 -14.17 11.14
CA ASP A 147 -5.95 -14.32 11.52
C ASP A 147 -6.87 -13.64 10.50
N ALA A 148 -6.51 -12.43 10.07
CA ALA A 148 -7.27 -11.70 9.07
C ALA A 148 -7.21 -12.36 7.68
N MET A 149 -6.06 -12.90 7.30
CA MET A 149 -5.92 -13.63 6.03
C MET A 149 -6.69 -14.94 6.05
N ALA A 150 -6.67 -15.68 7.16
CA ALA A 150 -7.48 -16.88 7.32
C ALA A 150 -8.98 -16.59 7.13
N GLU A 151 -9.46 -15.48 7.70
CA GLU A 151 -10.84 -15.00 7.50
C GLU A 151 -11.13 -14.52 6.07
N LEU A 152 -10.13 -14.04 5.32
CA LEU A 152 -10.33 -13.75 3.90
C LEU A 152 -10.43 -15.05 3.09
N THR A 153 -9.58 -16.03 3.37
CA THR A 153 -9.62 -17.35 2.72
C THR A 153 -10.95 -18.07 2.97
N THR A 154 -11.58 -17.92 4.14
CA THR A 154 -12.92 -18.50 4.37
C THR A 154 -14.00 -17.90 3.46
N ARG A 155 -13.79 -16.68 2.95
CA ARG A 155 -14.71 -15.97 2.06
C ARG A 155 -14.38 -16.18 0.58
N GLU A 156 -13.17 -16.66 0.26
CA GLU A 156 -12.77 -16.96 -1.11
C GLU A 156 -13.72 -18.01 -1.72
N GLY A 157 -14.23 -17.73 -2.92
CA GLY A 157 -15.19 -18.62 -3.60
C GLY A 157 -16.66 -18.43 -3.20
N VAL A 158 -16.97 -17.65 -2.16
CA VAL A 158 -18.34 -17.23 -1.84
C VAL A 158 -18.57 -15.86 -2.45
N SER A 159 -19.39 -15.77 -3.50
CA SER A 159 -19.72 -14.45 -4.06
C SER A 159 -20.44 -13.61 -3.01
N GLY A 160 -20.06 -12.35 -2.85
CA GLY A 160 -20.70 -11.43 -1.88
C GLY A 160 -22.20 -11.20 -2.15
N ILE A 161 -22.70 -11.62 -3.32
CA ILE A 161 -24.13 -11.66 -3.65
C ILE A 161 -24.79 -12.86 -2.95
N THR A 162 -24.15 -14.04 -3.00
CA THR A 162 -24.61 -15.27 -2.33
C THR A 162 -24.62 -15.12 -0.81
N GLU A 163 -23.60 -14.49 -0.23
CA GLU A 163 -23.51 -14.21 1.21
C GLU A 163 -24.58 -13.21 1.68
N LYS A 164 -24.85 -12.16 0.90
CA LYS A 164 -25.91 -11.19 1.22
C LYS A 164 -27.31 -11.80 1.10
N ALA A 165 -27.51 -12.73 0.17
CA ALA A 165 -28.77 -13.43 -0.01
C ALA A 165 -29.08 -14.45 1.10
N SER A 166 -28.06 -14.93 1.84
CA SER A 166 -28.24 -15.92 2.91
C SER A 166 -28.45 -15.33 4.30
N ARG A 167 -28.36 -14.00 4.47
CA ARG A 167 -28.64 -13.34 5.76
C ARG A 167 -30.16 -13.20 5.99
N PRO A 168 -30.68 -13.51 7.19
CA PRO A 168 -32.05 -13.15 7.53
C PRO A 168 -32.19 -11.62 7.43
N GLN A 169 -33.23 -11.15 6.74
CA GLN A 169 -33.56 -9.72 6.72
C GLN A 169 -33.84 -9.28 8.17
N GLN A 170 -33.02 -8.36 8.66
CA GLN A 170 -33.25 -7.64 9.91
C GLN A 170 -33.85 -6.28 9.60
#